data_AF-A0A8B3DGG2-F1
#
_entry.id   AF-A0A8B3DGG2-F1
#
_cell.length_a   1.000
_cell.length_b   1.000
_cell.length_c   1.000
_cell.angle_alpha   90.00
_cell.angle_beta   90.00
_cell.angle_gamma   90.00
#
_symmetry.space_group_name_H-M   'P 1'
#
loop_
_entity.id
_entity.type
_entity.pdbx_description
1 polymer ?
#
loop_
_entity_poly.entity_id
_entity_poly.type
_entity_poly.pdbx_seq_one_letter_code
_entity_poly.pdbx_strand_id
1 'polypeptide(L)'
;MTPLSNNTVRFVQLHEQVKALRQSTRGTSASQGVTKLSSRELMSQRLQHLKMFSRGKSEEQLRDVAALKTLGLRDTIKSLFPELGKRALQHHEIFELVLELDSSIELGEWRLRESAHEVIVYAYYGSVFPGLRFKKCGDVYHCAGFNFDIRLSE
;
A
#
# COMPACT_ATOMS: atom_id res chain seq x y z
N MET A 1 -38.00 1.94 -5.74
CA MET A 1 -37.52 0.96 -6.74
C MET A 1 -36.36 1.58 -7.49
N THR A 2 -35.15 1.10 -7.25
CA THR A 2 -33.92 1.46 -7.96
C THR A 2 -33.82 0.68 -9.27
N PRO A 3 -33.38 1.30 -10.38
CA PRO A 3 -32.79 0.56 -11.49
C PRO A 3 -31.26 0.65 -11.39
N LEU A 4 -30.65 -0.49 -11.04
CA LEU A 4 -29.24 -0.78 -11.28
C LEU A 4 -29.08 -1.40 -12.67
N SER A 5 -27.88 -1.28 -13.23
CA SER A 5 -27.34 -2.02 -14.38
C SER A 5 -27.40 -1.30 -15.73
N ASN A 6 -26.26 -0.69 -16.09
CA ASN A 6 -25.83 -0.51 -17.49
C ASN A 6 -24.32 -0.26 -17.63
N ASN A 7 -23.58 -0.05 -16.52
CA ASN A 7 -22.14 0.25 -16.58
C ASN A 7 -21.22 -0.98 -16.62
N THR A 8 -21.70 -2.16 -16.20
CA THR A 8 -20.85 -3.37 -16.12
C THR A 8 -20.57 -3.98 -17.48
N VAL A 9 -21.51 -3.86 -18.43
CA VAL A 9 -21.40 -4.46 -19.78
C VAL A 9 -20.33 -3.75 -20.62
N ARG A 10 -20.15 -2.44 -20.44
CA ARG A 10 -19.10 -1.67 -21.14
C ARG A 10 -17.67 -2.04 -20.72
N PHE A 11 -17.48 -2.45 -19.46
CA PHE A 11 -16.14 -2.78 -18.95
C PHE A 11 -15.62 -4.12 -19.47
N VAL A 12 -16.49 -5.11 -19.64
CA VAL A 12 -16.11 -6.45 -20.12
C VAL A 12 -15.74 -6.42 -21.61
N GLN A 13 -16.49 -5.66 -22.43
CA GLN A 13 -16.17 -5.50 -23.85
C GLN A 13 -14.83 -4.77 -24.08
N LEU A 14 -14.50 -3.78 -23.24
CA LEU A 14 -13.21 -3.08 -23.34
C LEU A 14 -12.04 -4.01 -23.03
N HIS A 15 -12.21 -4.93 -22.06
CA HIS A 15 -11.17 -5.88 -21.68
C HIS A 15 -10.93 -6.94 -22.76
N GLU A 16 -11.97 -7.42 -23.45
CA GLU A 16 -11.80 -8.32 -24.60
C GLU A 16 -11.13 -7.63 -25.79
N GLN A 17 -11.49 -6.37 -26.08
CA GLN A 17 -10.86 -5.61 -27.15
C GLN A 17 -9.37 -5.34 -26.88
N VAL A 18 -8.99 -5.04 -25.63
CA VAL A 18 -7.57 -4.90 -25.25
C VAL A 18 -6.82 -6.25 -25.34
N LYS A 19 -7.48 -7.36 -25.03
CA LYS A 19 -6.88 -8.70 -25.16
C LYS A 19 -6.69 -9.10 -26.63
N ALA A 20 -7.63 -8.78 -27.51
CA ALA A 20 -7.51 -9.01 -28.95
C ALA A 20 -6.41 -8.14 -29.58
N LEU A 21 -6.30 -6.87 -29.17
CA LEU A 21 -5.25 -5.95 -29.64
C LEU A 21 -3.83 -6.43 -29.27
N ARG A 22 -3.68 -7.09 -28.11
CA ARG A 22 -2.41 -7.70 -27.64
C ARG A 22 -2.05 -8.98 -28.38
N GLN A 23 -3.00 -9.66 -29.00
CA GLN A 23 -2.74 -10.87 -29.79
C GLN A 23 -2.45 -10.53 -31.26
N SER A 24 -3.03 -9.44 -31.78
CA SER A 24 -2.80 -8.97 -33.15
C SER A 24 -1.42 -8.35 -33.37
N THR A 25 -0.74 -7.87 -32.32
CA THR A 25 0.64 -7.35 -32.39
C THR A 25 1.71 -8.44 -32.36
N ARG A 26 1.33 -9.73 -32.34
CA ARG A 26 2.26 -10.87 -32.29
C ARG A 26 2.66 -11.42 -33.66
N GLY A 27 2.44 -10.66 -34.74
CA GLY A 27 2.69 -11.09 -36.11
C GLY A 27 3.35 -10.02 -36.98
N THR A 28 4.47 -9.45 -36.56
CA THR A 28 5.39 -8.78 -37.51
C THR A 28 6.81 -8.77 -36.94
N SER A 29 7.66 -9.61 -37.52
CA SER A 29 9.04 -9.84 -37.15
C SER A 29 9.96 -8.67 -37.52
N ALA A 30 10.71 -8.15 -36.55
CA ALA A 30 11.94 -7.40 -36.78
C ALA A 30 13.05 -8.00 -35.90
N SER A 31 14.11 -8.44 -36.58
CA SER A 31 15.35 -8.95 -36.02
C SER A 31 15.97 -7.94 -35.04
N GLN A 32 15.94 -8.27 -33.75
CA GLN A 32 16.89 -7.74 -32.77
C GLN A 32 17.39 -8.93 -31.96
N GLY A 33 18.70 -9.10 -31.93
CA GLY A 33 19.35 -10.18 -31.19
C GLY A 33 18.88 -10.16 -29.74
N VAL A 34 18.01 -11.11 -29.39
CA VAL A 34 17.72 -11.42 -28.00
C VAL A 34 19.00 -12.06 -27.49
N THR A 35 19.85 -11.26 -26.84
CA THR A 35 20.95 -11.76 -26.03
C THR A 35 20.32 -12.77 -25.07
N LYS A 36 20.49 -14.07 -25.36
CA LYS A 36 20.01 -15.14 -24.49
C LYS A 36 20.71 -14.90 -23.17
N LEU A 37 19.99 -14.37 -22.19
CA LEU A 37 20.47 -14.25 -20.83
C LEU A 37 21.00 -15.61 -20.43
N SER A 38 22.26 -15.62 -20.00
CA SER A 38 22.87 -16.83 -19.47
C SER A 38 22.00 -17.37 -18.34
N SER A 39 22.01 -18.69 -18.12
CA SER A 39 21.24 -19.32 -17.03
C SER A 39 21.51 -18.66 -15.68
N ARG A 40 22.71 -18.09 -15.50
CA ARG A 40 23.11 -17.32 -14.31
C ARG A 40 22.36 -15.99 -14.17
N GLU A 41 22.19 -15.23 -15.24
CA GLU A 41 21.47 -13.96 -15.23
C GLU A 41 19.97 -14.18 -15.00
N LEU A 42 19.40 -15.22 -15.61
CA LEU A 42 18.00 -15.60 -15.41
C LEU A 42 17.73 -16.02 -13.95
N MET A 43 18.65 -16.79 -13.35
CA MET A 43 18.58 -17.14 -11.93
C MET A 43 18.74 -15.92 -11.03
N SER A 44 19.62 -14.97 -11.37
CA SER A 44 19.78 -13.71 -10.61
C SER A 44 18.50 -12.88 -10.60
N GLN A 45 17.83 -12.73 -11.75
CA GLN A 45 16.54 -12.03 -11.83
C GLN A 45 15.44 -12.75 -11.03
N ARG A 46 15.35 -14.08 -11.12
CA ARG A 46 14.39 -14.84 -10.31
C ARG A 46 14.64 -14.69 -8.81
N LEU A 47 15.91 -14.75 -8.39
CA LEU A 47 16.30 -14.56 -7.00
C LEU A 47 16.04 -13.13 -6.53
N GLN A 48 16.23 -12.14 -7.39
CA GLN A 48 15.88 -10.75 -7.13
C GLN A 48 14.37 -10.59 -6.98
N HIS A 49 13.55 -11.15 -7.87
CA HIS A 49 12.10 -11.15 -7.75
C HIS A 49 11.64 -11.84 -6.46
N LEU A 50 12.23 -12.99 -6.11
CA LEU A 50 11.94 -13.68 -4.86
C LEU A 50 12.31 -12.83 -3.65
N LYS A 51 13.47 -12.16 -3.69
CA LYS A 51 13.91 -11.21 -2.66
C LYS A 51 13.01 -9.98 -2.57
N MET A 52 12.48 -9.50 -3.69
CA MET A 52 11.53 -8.39 -3.70
C MET A 52 10.19 -8.82 -3.13
N PHE A 53 9.71 -10.03 -3.46
CA PHE A 53 8.50 -10.62 -2.89
C PHE A 53 8.65 -10.82 -1.38
N SER A 54 9.77 -11.40 -0.91
CA SER A 54 10.01 -11.61 0.52
C SER A 54 10.25 -10.31 1.31
N ARG A 55 10.71 -9.25 0.65
CA ARG A 55 10.84 -7.90 1.23
C ARG A 55 9.61 -7.03 1.05
N GLY A 56 8.54 -7.56 0.43
CA GLY A 56 7.34 -6.85 -0.01
C GLY A 56 7.63 -5.54 -0.75
N LYS A 57 8.46 -5.64 -1.78
CA LYS A 57 8.74 -4.61 -2.79
C LYS A 57 8.31 -5.10 -4.17
N SER A 58 7.14 -5.71 -4.27
CA SER A 58 6.56 -6.00 -5.59
C SER A 58 6.34 -4.70 -6.37
N GLU A 59 6.32 -4.77 -7.70
CA GLU A 59 6.00 -3.62 -8.56
C GLU A 59 4.62 -3.01 -8.25
N GLU A 60 3.69 -3.83 -7.75
CA GLU A 60 2.39 -3.37 -7.28
C GLU A 60 2.53 -2.50 -6.03
N GLN A 61 3.23 -3.00 -4.99
CA GLN A 61 3.47 -2.25 -3.76
C GLN A 61 4.23 -0.95 -4.00
N LEU A 62 5.21 -0.96 -4.91
CA LEU A 62 5.94 0.26 -5.27
C LEU A 62 5.03 1.31 -5.92
N ARG A 63 4.10 0.88 -6.79
CA ARG A 63 3.12 1.77 -7.41
C ARG A 63 2.13 2.33 -6.38
N ASP A 64 1.65 1.50 -5.47
CA ASP A 64 0.71 1.92 -4.43
C ASP A 64 1.37 2.91 -3.46
N VAL A 65 2.61 2.63 -3.02
CA VAL A 65 3.39 3.58 -2.20
C VAL A 65 3.65 4.89 -2.95
N ALA A 66 3.94 4.83 -4.26
CA ALA A 66 4.13 6.04 -5.06
C ALA A 66 2.84 6.86 -5.13
N ALA A 67 1.68 6.22 -5.34
CA ALA A 67 0.39 6.89 -5.33
C ALA A 67 0.11 7.59 -3.97
N LEU A 68 0.36 6.92 -2.85
CA LEU A 68 0.22 7.50 -1.51
C LEU A 68 1.14 8.71 -1.27
N LYS A 69 2.34 8.70 -1.85
CA LYS A 69 3.26 9.86 -1.81
C LYS A 69 2.74 11.01 -2.66
N THR A 70 2.23 10.74 -3.85
CA THR A 70 1.61 11.76 -4.72
C THR A 70 0.38 12.39 -4.05
N LEU A 71 -0.40 11.61 -3.30
CA LEU A 71 -1.50 12.11 -2.48
C LEU A 71 -1.04 12.94 -1.26
N GLY A 72 0.26 12.94 -0.93
CA GLY A 72 0.77 13.70 0.21
C GLY A 72 0.27 13.17 1.56
N LEU A 73 -0.06 11.87 1.67
CA LEU A 73 -0.68 11.30 2.88
C LEU A 73 0.14 11.57 4.15
N ARG A 74 1.45 11.36 4.09
CA ARG A 74 2.36 11.61 5.22
C ARG A 74 2.29 13.06 5.67
N ASP A 75 2.33 13.99 4.71
CA ASP A 75 2.34 15.42 5.01
C ASP A 75 0.99 15.88 5.53
N THR A 76 -0.10 15.29 5.03
CA THR A 76 -1.46 15.48 5.56
C THR A 76 -1.56 15.04 7.01
N ILE A 77 -1.11 13.82 7.36
CA ILE A 77 -1.08 13.33 8.74
C ILE A 77 -0.22 14.26 9.62
N LYS A 78 0.95 14.68 9.13
CA LYS A 78 1.84 15.58 9.88
C LYS A 78 1.20 16.96 10.10
N SER A 79 0.42 17.44 9.14
CA SER A 79 -0.29 18.73 9.24
C SER A 79 -1.46 18.66 10.22
N LEU A 80 -2.21 17.56 10.23
CA LEU A 80 -3.32 17.33 11.17
C LEU A 80 -2.81 17.11 12.60
N PHE A 81 -1.69 16.38 12.74
CA PHE A 81 -1.14 15.97 14.05
C PHE A 81 0.33 16.40 14.21
N PRO A 82 0.62 17.71 14.28
CA PRO A 82 2.01 18.21 14.29
C PRO A 82 2.82 17.77 15.51
N GLU A 83 2.15 17.55 16.66
CA GLU A 83 2.80 17.17 17.92
C GLU A 83 2.81 15.65 18.18
N LEU A 84 2.32 14.84 17.24
CA LEU A 84 2.20 13.39 17.42
C LEU A 84 3.53 12.70 17.73
N GLY A 85 4.63 13.21 17.17
CA GLY A 85 5.98 12.67 17.41
C GLY A 85 6.61 13.07 18.75
N LYS A 86 6.05 14.06 19.46
CA LYS A 86 6.59 14.53 20.75
C LYS A 86 5.70 14.16 21.94
N ARG A 87 4.42 13.91 21.70
CA ARG A 87 3.43 13.63 22.74
C ARG A 87 3.55 12.18 23.23
N ALA A 88 3.38 12.01 24.54
CA ALA A 88 3.06 10.72 25.14
C ALA A 88 1.54 10.59 25.15
N LEU A 89 1.03 9.49 24.61
CA LEU A 89 -0.41 9.23 24.50
C LEU A 89 -0.82 8.14 25.47
N GLN A 90 -1.92 8.34 26.17
CA GLN A 90 -2.66 7.29 26.84
C GLN A 90 -3.37 6.41 25.81
N HIS A 91 -3.76 5.22 26.24
CA HIS A 91 -4.41 4.24 25.36
C HIS A 91 -5.70 4.78 24.72
N HIS A 92 -6.56 5.44 25.50
CA HIS A 92 -7.81 6.04 24.99
C HIS A 92 -7.58 7.16 23.95
N GLU A 93 -6.50 7.93 24.09
CA GLU A 93 -6.14 9.00 23.14
C GLU A 93 -5.75 8.43 21.77
N ILE A 94 -5.31 7.17 21.70
CA ILE A 94 -5.07 6.49 20.41
C ILE A 94 -6.39 6.17 19.70
N PHE A 95 -7.46 5.83 20.43
CA PHE A 95 -8.78 5.61 19.82
C PHE A 95 -9.38 6.92 19.30
N GLU A 96 -9.24 8.00 20.06
CA GLU A 96 -9.64 9.34 19.59
C GLU A 96 -8.91 9.70 18.29
N LEU A 97 -7.60 9.44 18.23
CA LEU A 97 -6.81 9.63 17.01
C LEU A 97 -7.34 8.80 15.83
N VAL A 98 -7.77 7.54 16.04
CA VAL A 98 -8.35 6.71 14.96
C VAL A 98 -9.61 7.36 14.41
N LEU A 99 -10.49 7.85 15.28
CA LEU A 99 -11.73 8.53 14.86
C LEU A 99 -11.43 9.82 14.07
N GLU A 100 -10.44 10.60 14.52
CA GLU A 100 -10.00 11.80 13.80
C GLU A 100 -9.37 11.49 12.45
N LEU A 101 -8.63 10.37 12.34
CA LEU A 101 -8.07 9.90 11.07
C LEU A 101 -9.17 9.49 10.09
N ASP A 102 -10.17 8.72 10.56
CA ASP A 102 -11.33 8.32 9.75
C ASP A 102 -12.15 9.53 9.27
N SER A 103 -12.28 10.57 10.10
CA SER A 103 -13.05 11.77 9.72
C SER A 103 -12.29 12.71 8.78
N SER A 104 -10.96 12.71 8.83
CA SER A 104 -10.12 13.75 8.19
C SER A 104 -9.38 13.27 6.95
N ILE A 105 -9.22 11.96 6.76
CA ILE A 105 -8.43 11.40 5.66
C ILE A 105 -9.25 10.36 4.89
N GLU A 106 -9.54 10.66 3.62
CA GLU A 106 -10.24 9.76 2.70
C GLU A 106 -9.32 8.64 2.18
N LEU A 107 -8.86 7.76 3.07
CA LEU A 107 -8.01 6.60 2.73
C LEU A 107 -8.71 5.24 2.93
N GLY A 108 -9.98 5.26 3.35
CA GLY A 108 -10.72 4.09 3.79
C GLY A 108 -10.75 3.98 5.32
N GLU A 109 -11.24 2.83 5.82
CA GLU A 109 -11.36 2.55 7.25
C GLU A 109 -9.97 2.39 7.90
N TRP A 110 -9.71 3.20 8.93
CA TRP A 110 -8.57 3.04 9.80
C TRP A 110 -8.85 1.95 10.83
N ARG A 111 -7.89 1.03 10.95
CA ARG A 111 -7.93 -0.11 11.87
C ARG A 111 -6.85 0.02 12.91
N LEU A 112 -7.13 -0.57 14.06
CA LEU A 112 -6.23 -0.59 15.19
C LEU A 112 -5.86 -2.04 15.51
N ARG A 113 -4.56 -2.28 15.71
CA ARG A 113 -4.02 -3.55 16.18
C ARG A 113 -3.17 -3.32 17.42
N GLU A 114 -3.42 -4.10 18.46
CA GLU A 114 -2.69 -4.00 19.72
C GLU A 114 -1.87 -5.24 19.99
N SER A 115 -0.75 -5.02 20.68
CA SER A 115 0.10 -6.06 21.25
C SER A 115 0.58 -5.62 22.63
N ALA A 116 1.32 -6.49 23.33
CA ALA A 116 1.87 -6.15 24.64
C ALA A 116 2.82 -4.93 24.64
N HIS A 117 3.44 -4.61 23.49
CA HIS A 117 4.51 -3.62 23.39
C HIS A 117 4.20 -2.46 22.45
N GLU A 118 3.17 -2.58 21.62
CA GLU A 118 2.85 -1.55 20.64
C GLU A 118 1.38 -1.57 20.21
N VAL A 119 0.93 -0.42 19.74
CA VAL A 119 -0.32 -0.22 19.02
C VAL A 119 0.00 0.24 17.61
N ILE A 120 -0.66 -0.34 16.62
CA ILE A 120 -0.52 0.02 15.20
C ILE A 120 -1.87 0.50 14.71
N VAL A 121 -1.90 1.72 14.18
CA VAL A 121 -3.06 2.31 13.51
C VAL A 121 -2.78 2.33 12.02
N TYR A 122 -3.59 1.67 11.20
CA TYR A 122 -3.30 1.48 9.78
C TYR A 122 -4.57 1.42 8.94
N ALA A 123 -4.46 1.74 7.66
CA ALA A 123 -5.53 1.57 6.68
C ALA A 123 -5.07 0.62 5.57
N TYR A 124 -6.02 0.12 4.78
CA TYR A 124 -5.73 -0.65 3.57
C TYR A 124 -5.65 0.28 2.37
N TYR A 125 -4.58 0.18 1.58
CA TYR A 125 -4.47 0.88 0.31
C TYR A 125 -3.83 -0.02 -0.75
N GLY A 126 -4.66 -0.55 -1.65
CA GLY A 126 -4.21 -1.52 -2.66
C GLY A 126 -3.52 -2.71 -2.01
N SER A 127 -2.22 -2.87 -2.29
CA SER A 127 -1.36 -3.94 -1.79
C SER A 127 -0.52 -3.59 -0.56
N VAL A 128 -0.72 -2.40 0.04
CA VAL A 128 0.06 -1.90 1.18
C VAL A 128 -0.80 -1.44 2.35
N PHE A 129 -0.14 -1.32 3.51
CA PHE A 129 -0.77 -0.94 4.78
C PHE A 129 -0.15 0.35 5.33
N PRO A 130 -0.55 1.55 4.84
CA PRO A 130 -0.08 2.79 5.43
C PRO A 130 -0.55 2.93 6.87
N GLY A 131 0.32 3.38 7.76
CA GLY A 131 -0.03 3.46 9.17
C GLY A 131 1.00 4.09 10.08
N LEU A 132 0.55 4.35 11.32
CA LEU A 132 1.31 4.87 12.45
C LEU A 132 1.61 3.75 13.44
N ARG A 133 2.83 3.77 13.98
CA ARG A 133 3.24 2.84 15.04
C ARG A 133 3.44 3.57 16.35
N PHE A 134 2.87 3.04 17.41
CA PHE A 134 2.97 3.56 18.76
C PHE A 134 3.65 2.52 19.66
N LYS A 135 4.80 2.86 20.25
CA LYS A 135 5.53 1.97 21.16
C LYS A 135 5.16 2.28 22.60
N LYS A 136 4.87 1.23 23.36
CA LYS A 136 4.56 1.32 24.79
C LYS A 136 5.83 1.64 25.59
N CYS A 137 5.75 2.62 26.47
CA CYS A 137 6.79 3.02 27.42
C CYS A 137 6.13 3.23 28.79
N GLY A 138 6.18 2.23 29.66
CA GLY A 138 5.36 2.22 30.87
C GLY A 138 3.87 2.15 30.53
N ASP A 139 3.09 3.09 31.05
CA ASP A 139 1.64 3.17 30.83
C ASP A 139 1.24 4.06 29.64
N VAL A 140 2.21 4.68 28.98
CA VAL A 140 1.98 5.58 27.83
C VAL A 140 2.55 5.01 26.55
N TYR A 141 2.15 5.60 25.43
CA TYR A 141 2.57 5.25 24.09
C TYR A 141 3.22 6.43 23.39
N HIS A 142 4.29 6.18 22.65
CA HIS A 142 4.96 7.18 21.82
C HIS A 142 4.89 6.82 20.35
N CYS A 143 4.54 7.78 19.51
CA CYS A 143 4.54 7.58 18.06
C CYS A 143 5.98 7.39 17.55
N ALA A 144 6.28 6.19 17.08
CA ALA A 144 7.55 5.86 16.43
C ALA A 144 7.60 6.37 14.98
N GLY A 145 6.45 6.74 14.41
CA GLY A 145 6.34 7.39 13.10
C GLY A 145 5.39 6.68 12.13
N PHE A 146 5.30 7.27 10.95
CA PHE A 146 4.45 6.82 9.85
C PHE A 146 5.23 5.96 8.83
N ASN A 147 4.64 4.85 8.39
CA ASN A 147 5.13 4.00 7.32
C ASN A 147 4.06 3.84 6.24
N PHE A 148 4.48 3.83 4.96
CA PHE A 148 3.57 3.60 3.84
C PHE A 148 3.16 2.12 3.67
N ASP A 149 3.92 1.22 4.28
CA ASP A 149 3.63 -0.21 4.31
C ASP A 149 4.13 -0.80 5.63
N ILE A 150 3.26 -0.83 6.64
CA ILE A 150 3.60 -1.33 7.96
C ILE A 150 3.55 -2.86 7.97
N ARG A 151 4.62 -3.47 8.48
CA ARG A 151 4.63 -4.93 8.70
C ARG A 151 3.88 -5.23 9.98
N LEU A 152 2.75 -5.90 9.81
CA LEU A 152 1.97 -6.51 10.88
C LEU A 152 2.66 -7.84 11.20
N SER A 153 3.65 -7.84 12.11
CA SER A 153 4.23 -9.09 12.60
C SER A 153 3.15 -9.89 13.33
N GLU A 154 2.93 -11.15 12.97
CA GLU A 154 1.93 -12.03 13.63
C GLU A 154 2.13 -12.10 15.14
#